data_AF-A0A7Y2D5R9-F1
#
_entry.id   AF-A0A7Y2D5R9-F1
#
_cell.length_a   1.000
_cell.length_b   1.000
_cell.length_c   1.000
_cell.angle_alpha   90.00
_cell.angle_beta   90.00
_cell.angle_gamma   90.00
#
_symmetry.space_group_name_H-M   'P 1'
#
loop_
_entity.id
_entity.type
_entity.pdbx_description
1 polymer ?
#
loop_
_entity_poly.entity_id
_entity_poly.type
_entity_poly.pdbx_seq_one_letter_code
_entity_poly.pdbx_strand_id
1 'polypeptide(L)'
;MKLAGIDYVVIFGFFALTLSIGIYASRKSGKDTSQYFLSGRNMPWWLLGMSMVATTFSTDTPNLVTDLVRTRGVAGNWLWWAFLITGMLTVFIYARLWRKSNVTTDLEFYELRYGGKPAAFLRGFRSIYLGLIFNVFAMAAVTLGAIKIGEVMLGLSPLVTIGLAGLITVIFSALGGFRGVVFTDFVLFFVAMSGSIGAAYFSVNHEAVGGISKLLSHPNVVSKIEIFPDFGNTELFVTLLVIPLAVQWWSAWYPGAEPGGGGYVAQRMLAAKDENHAIGATFFFNILHYALRPWAWILVALASLVVFPDVASIKEAFPLVSEGKLGDDLAYPAMLTFLPAGLMGLVMASLVAAYMSTISTHLNWGASYIVNDFYRRIINADASEKTLVNVGRLSTVLLMLVSTGLALSFTNAAQVFEVVLMFGAGSGLIFLLRWFWWRINAWSEIAAMSVSGVTSILLTFTPLGPAMFGTEGALPGFWRFPFVVVVTTISWVVVTFLTKPEKDETLIEFYKHIEPGGIGWEKIIKAGGIEKGSGEPGGVRITSGIIASVLGMLLVYSVMFGTGYWLYGRYAVATVMTILAIVCALLLKRAWTKLRVEQG
;
A
#
# COMPACT_ATOMS: atom_id res chain seq x y z
N MET A 1 13.39 -14.35 -25.76
CA MET A 1 12.34 -13.64 -26.54
C MET A 1 12.97 -12.49 -27.31
N LYS A 2 12.42 -12.09 -28.48
CA LYS A 2 12.84 -10.87 -29.20
C LYS A 2 11.65 -9.92 -29.30
N LEU A 3 11.78 -8.70 -28.77
CA LEU A 3 10.78 -7.64 -28.94
C LEU A 3 10.66 -7.26 -30.43
N ALA A 4 9.45 -7.03 -30.90
CA ALA A 4 9.21 -6.56 -32.26
C ALA A 4 9.51 -5.07 -32.39
N GLY A 5 9.71 -4.58 -33.62
CA GLY A 5 9.96 -3.15 -33.87
C GLY A 5 8.88 -2.23 -33.27
N ILE A 6 7.61 -2.65 -33.36
CA ILE A 6 6.47 -1.92 -32.79
C ILE A 6 6.53 -1.83 -31.25
N ASP A 7 7.09 -2.85 -30.58
CA ASP A 7 7.22 -2.83 -29.12
C ASP A 7 8.20 -1.74 -28.69
N TYR A 8 9.32 -1.61 -29.38
CA TYR A 8 10.28 -0.53 -29.11
C TYR A 8 9.68 0.84 -29.35
N VAL A 9 8.90 1.02 -30.43
CA VAL A 9 8.20 2.29 -30.69
C VAL A 9 7.25 2.65 -29.54
N VAL A 10 6.47 1.68 -29.05
CA VAL A 10 5.56 1.89 -27.91
C VAL A 10 6.33 2.24 -26.64
N ILE A 11 7.40 1.49 -26.33
CA ILE A 11 8.23 1.72 -25.13
C ILE A 11 8.87 3.11 -25.16
N PHE A 12 9.59 3.45 -26.22
CA PHE A 12 10.28 4.75 -26.32
C PHE A 12 9.29 5.91 -26.43
N GLY A 13 8.17 5.72 -27.13
CA GLY A 13 7.09 6.72 -27.21
C GLY A 13 6.48 7.02 -25.83
N PHE A 14 6.21 5.98 -25.03
CA PHE A 14 5.71 6.14 -23.66
C PHE A 14 6.71 6.89 -22.78
N PHE A 15 8.01 6.54 -22.83
CA PHE A 15 9.03 7.23 -22.04
C PHE A 15 9.24 8.69 -22.49
N ALA A 16 9.18 8.97 -23.79
CA ALA A 16 9.25 10.32 -24.31
C ALA A 16 8.05 11.17 -23.82
N LEU A 17 6.84 10.61 -23.83
CA LEU A 17 5.65 11.28 -23.31
C LEU A 17 5.76 11.57 -21.80
N THR A 18 6.12 10.57 -21.00
CA THR A 18 6.24 10.75 -19.55
C THR A 18 7.36 11.72 -19.17
N LEU A 19 8.48 11.69 -19.90
CA LEU A 19 9.58 12.64 -19.71
C LEU A 19 9.14 14.07 -20.03
N SER A 20 8.41 14.25 -21.14
CA SER A 20 7.86 15.55 -21.55
C SER A 20 6.91 16.13 -20.49
N ILE A 21 6.06 15.28 -19.91
CA ILE A 21 5.17 15.66 -18.80
C ILE A 21 5.97 16.07 -17.56
N GLY A 22 7.00 15.29 -17.20
CA GLY A 22 7.88 15.57 -16.06
C GLY A 22 8.59 16.93 -16.22
N ILE A 23 9.20 17.18 -17.38
CA ILE A 23 9.86 18.45 -17.70
C ILE A 23 8.87 19.62 -17.69
N TYR A 24 7.66 19.44 -18.21
CA TYR A 24 6.64 20.48 -18.19
C TYR A 24 6.19 20.81 -16.75
N ALA A 25 5.98 19.79 -15.92
CA ALA A 25 5.57 19.95 -14.53
C ALA A 25 6.66 20.65 -13.69
N SER A 26 7.93 20.33 -13.93
CA SER A 26 9.08 20.86 -13.18
C SER A 26 9.19 22.38 -13.23
N ARG A 27 8.84 22.98 -14.38
CA ARG A 27 8.84 24.44 -14.58
C ARG A 27 7.93 25.20 -13.62
N LYS A 28 6.93 24.53 -13.03
CA LYS A 28 6.00 25.12 -12.04
C LYS A 28 6.30 24.71 -10.59
N SER A 29 7.05 23.64 -10.37
CA SER A 29 7.29 23.06 -9.03
C SER A 29 8.44 23.70 -8.25
N GLY A 30 9.34 24.44 -8.89
CA GLY A 30 10.56 25.00 -8.26
C GLY A 30 10.41 26.30 -7.48
N LYS A 31 9.19 26.75 -7.15
CA LYS A 31 8.95 28.07 -6.53
C LYS A 31 9.13 28.10 -5.01
N ASP A 32 8.74 27.03 -4.31
CA ASP A 32 8.88 26.86 -2.87
C ASP A 32 8.69 25.37 -2.47
N THR A 33 8.96 25.03 -1.20
CA THR A 33 8.85 23.65 -0.68
C THR A 33 7.42 23.10 -0.70
N SER A 34 6.40 23.93 -0.49
CA SER A 34 4.99 23.53 -0.54
C SER A 34 4.57 23.16 -1.96
N GLN A 35 5.04 23.90 -2.98
CA GLN A 35 4.86 23.56 -4.39
C GLN A 35 5.59 22.26 -4.75
N TYR A 36 6.80 22.05 -4.22
CA TYR A 36 7.58 20.85 -4.52
C TYR A 36 6.97 19.57 -3.92
N PHE A 37 6.55 19.60 -2.65
CA PHE A 37 6.09 18.40 -1.92
C PHE A 37 4.57 18.17 -1.95
N LEU A 38 3.76 19.24 -2.07
CA LEU A 38 2.29 19.17 -2.00
C LEU A 38 1.60 19.81 -3.22
N SER A 39 2.36 20.31 -4.20
CA SER A 39 1.83 21.08 -5.34
C SER A 39 0.91 22.22 -4.90
N GLY A 40 1.23 22.88 -3.78
CA GLY A 40 0.44 24.00 -3.26
C GLY A 40 -0.95 23.60 -2.74
N ARG A 41 -1.16 22.32 -2.41
CA ARG A 41 -2.43 21.80 -1.83
C ARG A 41 -3.66 22.10 -2.68
N ASN A 42 -3.52 22.01 -4.01
CA ASN A 42 -4.59 22.35 -4.95
C ASN A 42 -4.92 21.18 -5.90
N MET A 43 -4.65 19.94 -5.50
CA MET A 43 -4.85 18.79 -6.40
C MET A 43 -6.28 18.24 -6.34
N PRO A 44 -6.92 18.00 -7.50
CA PRO A 44 -8.28 17.48 -7.56
C PRO A 44 -8.36 16.01 -7.14
N TRP A 45 -9.51 15.57 -6.65
CA TRP A 45 -9.69 14.26 -6.02
C TRP A 45 -9.44 13.11 -6.98
N TRP A 46 -9.91 13.24 -8.23
CA TRP A 46 -9.80 12.19 -9.24
C TRP A 46 -8.34 11.93 -9.62
N LEU A 47 -7.52 12.98 -9.68
CA LEU A 47 -6.12 12.89 -10.05
C LEU A 47 -5.28 12.28 -8.91
N LEU A 48 -5.54 12.70 -7.67
CA LEU A 48 -4.91 12.11 -6.49
C LEU A 48 -5.28 10.64 -6.31
N GLY A 49 -6.56 10.30 -6.49
CA GLY A 49 -7.03 8.92 -6.43
C GLY A 49 -6.38 8.03 -7.49
N MET A 50 -6.27 8.52 -8.73
CA MET A 50 -5.54 7.82 -9.79
C MET A 50 -4.05 7.67 -9.48
N SER A 51 -3.40 8.70 -8.94
CA SER A 51 -1.98 8.60 -8.54
C SER A 51 -1.78 7.54 -7.45
N MET A 52 -2.65 7.47 -6.45
CA MET A 52 -2.57 6.44 -5.41
C MET A 52 -2.71 5.02 -5.99
N VAL A 53 -3.64 4.78 -6.91
CA VAL A 53 -3.78 3.44 -7.51
C VAL A 53 -2.63 3.12 -8.47
N ALA A 54 -2.09 4.11 -9.20
CA ALA A 54 -0.91 3.93 -10.04
C ALA A 54 0.33 3.60 -9.23
N THR A 55 0.58 4.31 -8.12
CA THR A 55 1.69 4.02 -7.19
C THR A 55 1.60 2.59 -6.64
N THR A 56 0.39 2.11 -6.33
CA THR A 56 0.17 0.72 -5.87
C THR A 56 0.10 -0.31 -6.99
N PHE A 57 0.10 0.12 -8.26
CA PHE A 57 0.22 -0.77 -9.41
C PHE A 57 1.70 -0.93 -9.71
N SER A 58 2.41 -1.61 -8.80
CA SER A 58 3.87 -1.78 -8.90
C SER A 58 4.23 -3.16 -9.46
N THR A 59 5.52 -3.41 -9.67
CA THR A 59 6.04 -4.66 -10.26
C THR A 59 5.89 -5.88 -9.35
N ASP A 60 5.79 -5.68 -8.04
CA ASP A 60 5.61 -6.74 -7.04
C ASP A 60 4.16 -7.22 -6.93
N THR A 61 3.19 -6.33 -7.08
CA THR A 61 1.79 -6.60 -6.78
C THR A 61 1.17 -7.70 -7.66
N PRO A 62 1.30 -7.69 -9.01
CA PRO A 62 0.76 -8.78 -9.82
C PRO A 62 1.49 -10.11 -9.57
N ASN A 63 2.78 -10.06 -9.24
CA ASN A 63 3.57 -11.22 -8.85
C ASN A 63 3.06 -11.81 -7.52
N LEU A 64 2.79 -10.97 -6.52
CA LEU A 64 2.18 -11.36 -5.25
C LEU A 64 0.79 -11.98 -5.45
N VAL A 65 -0.09 -11.35 -6.22
CA VAL A 65 -1.43 -11.90 -6.49
C VAL A 65 -1.33 -13.26 -7.19
N THR A 66 -0.36 -13.42 -8.08
CA THR A 66 -0.13 -14.68 -8.77
C THR A 66 0.37 -15.77 -7.83
N ASP A 67 1.30 -15.45 -6.93
CA ASP A 67 1.76 -16.34 -5.87
C ASP A 67 0.60 -16.83 -5.00
N LEU A 68 -0.22 -15.90 -4.52
CA LEU A 68 -1.36 -16.19 -3.65
C LEU A 68 -2.39 -17.08 -4.35
N VAL A 69 -2.71 -16.80 -5.62
CA VAL A 69 -3.69 -17.60 -6.37
C VAL A 69 -3.16 -19.00 -6.65
N ARG A 70 -1.89 -19.15 -7.05
CA ARG A 70 -1.31 -20.47 -7.34
C ARG A 70 -1.19 -21.32 -6.09
N THR A 71 -0.69 -20.74 -4.99
CA THR A 71 -0.46 -21.48 -3.74
C THR A 71 -1.75 -21.68 -2.93
N ARG A 72 -2.58 -20.64 -2.77
CA ARG A 72 -3.72 -20.59 -1.84
C ARG A 72 -5.08 -20.39 -2.51
N GLY A 73 -5.13 -20.36 -3.84
CA GLY A 73 -6.37 -20.09 -4.60
C GLY A 73 -6.80 -18.63 -4.53
N VAL A 74 -7.93 -18.30 -5.16
CA VAL A 74 -8.48 -16.94 -5.15
C VAL A 74 -8.77 -16.47 -3.72
N ALA A 75 -9.22 -17.37 -2.83
CA ALA A 75 -9.37 -17.11 -1.40
C ALA A 75 -8.08 -16.61 -0.72
N GLY A 76 -6.89 -16.94 -1.22
CA GLY A 76 -5.62 -16.40 -0.73
C GLY A 76 -5.53 -14.88 -0.77
N ASN A 77 -6.30 -14.21 -1.64
CA ASN A 77 -6.32 -12.76 -1.74
C ASN A 77 -6.97 -12.06 -0.55
N TRP A 78 -7.67 -12.77 0.34
CA TRP A 78 -8.15 -12.18 1.60
C TRP A 78 -7.04 -11.59 2.46
N LEU A 79 -5.80 -12.08 2.31
CA LEU A 79 -4.61 -11.50 2.95
C LEU A 79 -4.41 -10.01 2.63
N TRP A 80 -4.85 -9.53 1.46
CA TRP A 80 -4.73 -8.11 1.13
C TRP A 80 -6.09 -7.44 0.88
N TRP A 81 -7.12 -8.18 0.49
CA TRP A 81 -8.49 -7.67 0.38
C TRP A 81 -9.05 -7.21 1.73
N ALA A 82 -8.59 -7.77 2.85
CA ALA A 82 -8.98 -7.29 4.18
C ALA A 82 -8.57 -5.83 4.45
N PHE A 83 -7.52 -5.32 3.78
CA PHE A 83 -7.10 -3.92 3.92
C PHE A 83 -8.10 -2.91 3.34
N LEU A 84 -9.11 -3.36 2.58
CA LEU A 84 -10.23 -2.50 2.21
C LEU A 84 -10.93 -1.91 3.44
N ILE A 85 -10.97 -2.65 4.56
CA ILE A 85 -11.57 -2.15 5.81
C ILE A 85 -10.79 -0.94 6.32
N THR A 86 -9.46 -1.05 6.36
CA THR A 86 -8.55 0.06 6.66
C THR A 86 -8.75 1.22 5.71
N GLY A 87 -8.85 0.93 4.41
CA GLY A 87 -9.12 1.91 3.37
C GLY A 87 -10.42 2.67 3.62
N MET A 88 -11.53 1.98 3.85
CA MET A 88 -12.85 2.60 4.06
C MET A 88 -12.94 3.40 5.35
N LEU A 89 -12.28 2.97 6.43
CA LEU A 89 -12.16 3.81 7.62
C LEU A 89 -11.31 5.05 7.33
N THR A 90 -10.20 4.89 6.61
CA THR A 90 -9.35 6.01 6.19
C THR A 90 -10.13 7.03 5.38
N VAL A 91 -10.98 6.59 4.44
CA VAL A 91 -11.86 7.47 3.64
C VAL A 91 -12.76 8.32 4.52
N PHE A 92 -13.59 7.68 5.35
CA PHE A 92 -14.74 8.37 5.96
C PHE A 92 -14.48 8.94 7.36
N ILE A 93 -13.33 8.60 7.96
CA ILE A 93 -12.96 9.07 9.30
C ILE A 93 -11.68 9.90 9.24
N TYR A 94 -10.62 9.37 8.62
CA TYR A 94 -9.28 9.95 8.78
C TYR A 94 -8.87 10.92 7.68
N ALA A 95 -9.38 10.80 6.45
CA ALA A 95 -8.95 11.63 5.32
C ALA A 95 -9.21 13.13 5.57
N ARG A 96 -10.34 13.44 6.21
CA ARG A 96 -10.66 14.79 6.69
C ARG A 96 -9.62 15.28 7.70
N LEU A 97 -9.31 14.45 8.69
CA LEU A 97 -8.39 14.79 9.78
C LEU A 97 -6.97 15.03 9.27
N TRP A 98 -6.51 14.18 8.36
CA TRP A 98 -5.23 14.36 7.69
C TRP A 98 -5.19 15.68 6.93
N ARG A 99 -6.17 15.97 6.08
CA ARG A 99 -6.17 17.22 5.32
C ARG A 99 -6.25 18.46 6.22
N LYS A 100 -7.06 18.41 7.29
CA LYS A 100 -7.25 19.49 8.26
C LYS A 100 -6.02 19.75 9.13
N SER A 101 -5.20 18.72 9.38
CA SER A 101 -3.96 18.87 10.16
C SER A 101 -3.00 19.91 9.59
N ASN A 102 -3.08 20.16 8.27
CA ASN A 102 -2.32 21.18 7.57
C ASN A 102 -0.79 20.98 7.67
N VAL A 103 -0.34 19.80 8.10
CA VAL A 103 1.08 19.41 8.16
C VAL A 103 1.64 19.18 6.76
N THR A 104 2.97 19.23 6.64
CA THR A 104 3.68 18.98 5.39
C THR A 104 4.03 17.51 5.23
N THR A 105 4.36 16.84 6.33
CA THR A 105 4.62 15.40 6.38
C THR A 105 3.77 14.75 7.46
N ASP A 106 3.47 13.47 7.31
CA ASP A 106 2.85 12.66 8.34
C ASP A 106 3.73 12.49 9.60
N LEU A 107 5.04 12.77 9.51
CA LEU A 107 5.90 12.81 10.70
C LEU A 107 5.76 14.12 11.50
N GLU A 108 5.46 15.24 10.83
CA GLU A 108 5.19 16.51 11.51
C GLU A 108 3.94 16.43 12.39
N PHE A 109 2.99 15.55 12.06
CA PHE A 109 1.82 15.25 12.90
C PHE A 109 2.21 14.90 14.34
N TYR A 110 3.37 14.29 14.57
CA TYR A 110 3.78 13.90 15.92
C TYR A 110 4.04 15.04 16.87
N GLU A 111 4.56 16.15 16.36
CA GLU A 111 4.78 17.36 17.15
C GLU A 111 3.56 18.26 17.20
N LEU A 112 2.60 18.02 16.30
CA LEU A 112 1.26 18.56 16.45
C LEU A 112 0.48 17.83 17.55
N ARG A 113 0.61 16.50 17.63
CA ARG A 113 -0.15 15.66 18.56
C ARG A 113 0.48 15.54 19.95
N TYR A 114 1.80 15.55 20.07
CA TYR A 114 2.55 15.36 21.31
C TYR A 114 3.53 16.51 21.55
N GLY A 115 3.88 16.77 22.81
CA GLY A 115 4.68 17.93 23.20
C GLY A 115 6.15 17.62 23.56
N GLY A 116 7.01 18.62 23.36
CA GLY A 116 8.36 18.66 23.94
C GLY A 116 9.34 17.61 23.39
N LYS A 117 10.38 17.31 24.19
CA LYS A 117 11.48 16.40 23.79
C LYS A 117 11.01 14.99 23.38
N PRO A 118 10.02 14.36 24.05
CA PRO A 118 9.53 13.05 23.63
C PRO A 118 8.92 13.04 22.22
N ALA A 119 8.18 14.09 21.85
CA ALA A 119 7.59 14.22 20.52
C ALA A 119 8.65 14.37 19.43
N ALA A 120 9.66 15.22 19.65
CA ALA A 120 10.80 15.38 18.76
C ALA A 120 11.60 14.07 18.60
N PHE A 121 11.79 13.33 19.70
CA PHE A 121 12.44 12.02 19.66
C PHE A 121 11.61 11.00 18.89
N LEU A 122 10.29 10.91 19.10
CA LEU A 122 9.41 10.02 18.34
C LEU A 122 9.45 10.34 16.85
N ARG A 123 9.44 11.61 16.47
CA ARG A 123 9.55 12.04 15.07
C ARG A 123 10.85 11.53 14.43
N GLY A 124 11.98 11.69 15.12
CA GLY A 124 13.28 11.17 14.67
C GLY A 124 13.41 9.64 14.71
N PHE A 125 12.80 8.99 15.69
CA PHE A 125 12.73 7.53 15.76
C PHE A 125 11.94 6.97 14.57
N ARG A 126 10.76 7.55 14.30
CA ARG A 126 9.89 7.09 13.22
C ARG A 126 10.47 7.39 11.84
N SER A 127 11.26 8.46 11.68
CA SER A 127 11.94 8.74 10.41
C SER A 127 12.92 7.63 10.04
N ILE A 128 13.61 7.02 11.01
CA ILE A 128 14.45 5.83 10.76
C ILE A 128 13.57 4.59 10.59
N TYR A 129 12.65 4.34 11.52
CA TYR A 129 11.81 3.14 11.51
C TYR A 129 11.02 3.02 10.19
N LEU A 130 10.29 4.05 9.78
CA LEU A 130 9.54 4.04 8.54
C LEU A 130 10.41 4.37 7.32
N GLY A 131 11.23 5.43 7.39
CA GLY A 131 11.96 5.95 6.23
C GLY A 131 13.15 5.13 5.79
N LEU A 132 13.73 4.34 6.70
CA LEU A 132 14.80 3.41 6.40
C LEU A 132 14.30 1.95 6.43
N ILE A 133 13.83 1.45 7.57
CA ILE A 133 13.58 0.00 7.73
C ILE A 133 12.44 -0.46 6.83
N PHE A 134 11.21 0.04 7.03
CA PHE A 134 10.06 -0.39 6.22
C PHE A 134 10.17 0.03 4.76
N ASN A 135 10.71 1.21 4.51
CA ASN A 135 10.92 1.72 3.16
C ASN A 135 11.83 0.78 2.34
N VAL A 136 12.91 0.27 2.94
CA VAL A 136 13.83 -0.67 2.31
C VAL A 136 13.14 -2.00 1.98
N PHE A 137 12.29 -2.54 2.86
CA PHE A 137 11.53 -3.76 2.56
C PHE A 137 10.54 -3.55 1.39
N ALA A 138 9.83 -2.43 1.37
CA ALA A 138 8.92 -2.11 0.27
C ALA A 138 9.67 -1.97 -1.06
N MET A 139 10.80 -1.25 -1.07
CA MET A 139 11.67 -1.14 -2.24
C MET A 139 12.25 -2.49 -2.67
N ALA A 140 12.58 -3.37 -1.71
CA ALA A 140 13.09 -4.70 -1.99
C ALA A 140 12.03 -5.59 -2.65
N ALA A 141 10.76 -5.53 -2.23
CA ALA A 141 9.65 -6.25 -2.86
C ALA A 141 9.50 -5.84 -4.33
N VAL A 142 9.43 -4.53 -4.58
CA VAL A 142 9.29 -3.92 -5.90
C VAL A 142 10.47 -4.30 -6.80
N THR A 143 11.69 -4.26 -6.25
CA THR A 143 12.92 -4.63 -6.95
C THR A 143 12.99 -6.13 -7.24
N LEU A 144 12.54 -7.00 -6.33
CA LEU A 144 12.41 -8.42 -6.59
C LEU A 144 11.45 -8.68 -7.77
N GLY A 145 10.30 -8.00 -7.78
CA GLY A 145 9.35 -8.09 -8.90
C GLY A 145 9.98 -7.67 -10.24
N ALA A 146 10.75 -6.59 -10.25
CA ALA A 146 11.46 -6.13 -11.44
C ALA A 146 12.54 -7.11 -11.90
N ILE A 147 13.34 -7.68 -10.99
CA ILE A 147 14.33 -8.72 -11.28
C ILE A 147 13.66 -9.90 -12.00
N LYS A 148 12.55 -10.40 -11.46
CA LYS A 148 11.80 -11.52 -12.03
C LYS A 148 11.28 -11.22 -13.43
N ILE A 149 10.73 -10.03 -13.64
CA ILE A 149 10.31 -9.55 -14.97
C ILE A 149 11.51 -9.49 -15.93
N GLY A 150 12.64 -8.93 -15.49
CA GLY A 150 13.86 -8.81 -16.30
C GLY A 150 14.48 -10.15 -16.70
N GLU A 151 14.55 -11.11 -15.77
CA GLU A 151 15.06 -12.45 -16.04
C GLU A 151 14.17 -13.21 -17.03
N VAL A 152 12.84 -13.20 -16.81
CA VAL A 152 11.89 -13.97 -17.63
C VAL A 152 11.68 -13.35 -19.01
N MET A 153 11.39 -12.05 -19.07
CA MET A 153 10.97 -11.41 -20.32
C MET A 153 12.16 -10.94 -21.16
N LEU A 154 13.26 -10.55 -20.52
CA LEU A 154 14.42 -9.96 -21.20
C LEU A 154 15.69 -10.82 -21.11
N GLY A 155 15.72 -11.88 -20.30
CA GLY A 155 16.92 -12.70 -20.09
C GLY A 155 18.07 -11.93 -19.41
N LEU A 156 17.75 -10.86 -18.67
CA LEU A 156 18.74 -10.02 -18.00
C LEU A 156 19.10 -10.60 -16.64
N SER A 157 20.37 -10.48 -16.25
CA SER A 157 20.76 -10.80 -14.88
C SER A 157 20.13 -9.82 -13.88
N PRO A 158 19.98 -10.19 -12.59
CA PRO A 158 19.43 -9.31 -11.57
C PRO A 158 20.12 -7.95 -11.49
N LEU A 159 21.45 -7.92 -11.51
CA LEU A 159 22.22 -6.68 -11.40
C LEU A 159 22.05 -5.78 -12.63
N VAL A 160 21.96 -6.35 -13.84
CA VAL A 160 21.72 -5.57 -15.06
C VAL A 160 20.32 -4.98 -15.05
N THR A 161 19.32 -5.78 -14.64
CA THR A 161 17.93 -5.32 -14.51
C THR A 161 17.83 -4.12 -13.57
N ILE A 162 18.43 -4.23 -12.38
CA ILE A 162 18.44 -3.16 -11.39
C ILE A 162 19.23 -1.94 -11.88
N GLY A 163 20.38 -2.15 -12.53
CA GLY A 163 21.19 -1.07 -13.09
C GLY A 163 20.41 -0.24 -14.11
N LEU A 164 19.71 -0.88 -15.04
CA LEU A 164 18.88 -0.22 -16.04
C LEU A 164 17.66 0.47 -15.42
N ALA A 165 16.90 -0.26 -14.59
CA ALA A 165 15.68 0.26 -13.97
C ALA A 165 15.98 1.40 -12.98
N GLY A 166 17.08 1.28 -12.23
CA GLY A 166 17.60 2.30 -11.33
C GLY A 166 18.07 3.55 -12.07
N LEU A 167 18.81 3.40 -13.18
CA LEU A 167 19.23 4.53 -14.01
C LEU A 167 18.04 5.33 -14.55
N ILE A 168 17.03 4.63 -15.09
CA ILE A 168 15.77 5.26 -15.53
C ILE A 168 15.11 5.98 -14.36
N THR A 169 15.03 5.33 -13.19
CA THR A 169 14.39 5.92 -12.01
C THR A 169 15.06 7.21 -11.56
N VAL A 170 16.39 7.24 -11.51
CA VAL A 170 17.15 8.44 -11.11
C VAL A 170 16.91 9.60 -12.10
N ILE A 171 16.96 9.33 -13.40
CA ILE A 171 16.75 10.36 -14.44
C ILE A 171 15.38 11.02 -14.29
N PHE A 172 14.33 10.23 -14.10
CA PHE A 172 12.96 10.76 -14.05
C PHE A 172 12.60 11.36 -12.68
N SER A 173 13.11 10.78 -11.58
CA SER A 173 12.87 11.29 -10.22
C SER A 173 13.47 12.68 -10.02
N ALA A 174 14.63 12.95 -10.63
CA ALA A 174 15.30 14.24 -10.52
C ALA A 174 14.54 15.41 -11.19
N LEU A 175 13.63 15.12 -12.13
CA LEU A 175 13.02 16.13 -12.98
C LEU A 175 11.61 16.55 -12.54
N GLY A 176 10.82 15.71 -11.85
CA GLY A 176 9.36 15.91 -11.77
C GLY A 176 8.78 16.69 -10.57
N GLY A 177 9.37 16.56 -9.37
CA GLY A 177 8.70 16.93 -8.11
C GLY A 177 7.35 16.21 -7.89
N PHE A 178 6.63 16.48 -6.79
CA PHE A 178 5.35 15.78 -6.50
C PHE A 178 4.33 15.92 -7.63
N ARG A 179 4.22 17.12 -8.22
CA ARG A 179 3.31 17.38 -9.35
C ARG A 179 3.64 16.55 -10.59
N GLY A 180 4.92 16.39 -10.92
CA GLY A 180 5.35 15.57 -12.04
C GLY A 180 4.96 14.12 -11.84
N VAL A 181 5.22 13.58 -10.65
CA VAL A 181 4.84 12.20 -10.27
C VAL A 181 3.34 11.97 -10.47
N VAL A 182 2.50 12.86 -9.92
CA VAL A 182 1.03 12.74 -10.02
C VAL A 182 0.54 12.76 -11.48
N PHE A 183 1.15 13.55 -12.36
CA PHE A 183 0.78 13.60 -13.77
C PHE A 183 1.28 12.40 -14.57
N THR A 184 2.50 11.92 -14.30
CA THR A 184 3.01 10.70 -14.95
C THR A 184 2.22 9.47 -14.49
N ASP A 185 1.82 9.43 -13.23
CA ASP A 185 0.99 8.38 -12.66
C ASP A 185 -0.38 8.28 -13.34
N PHE A 186 -0.97 9.42 -13.73
CA PHE A 186 -2.22 9.44 -14.47
C PHE A 186 -2.11 8.68 -15.80
N VAL A 187 -1.02 8.90 -16.56
CA VAL A 187 -0.77 8.17 -17.81
C VAL A 187 -0.45 6.71 -17.54
N LEU A 188 0.38 6.45 -16.52
CA LEU A 188 0.75 5.09 -16.09
C LEU A 188 -0.49 4.26 -15.77
N PHE A 189 -1.48 4.81 -15.05
CA PHE A 189 -2.69 4.09 -14.68
C PHE A 189 -3.40 3.47 -15.90
N PHE A 190 -3.66 4.25 -16.96
CA PHE A 190 -4.35 3.75 -18.15
C PHE A 190 -3.51 2.73 -18.91
N VAL A 191 -2.21 2.98 -19.03
CA VAL A 191 -1.29 2.10 -19.75
C VAL A 191 -1.15 0.75 -19.01
N ALA A 192 -0.98 0.79 -17.70
CA ALA A 192 -0.89 -0.39 -16.85
C ALA A 192 -2.21 -1.18 -16.81
N MET A 193 -3.35 -0.50 -16.70
CA MET A 193 -4.66 -1.17 -16.71
C MET A 193 -4.98 -1.80 -18.06
N SER A 194 -4.69 -1.11 -19.16
CA SER A 194 -4.83 -1.67 -20.51
C SER A 194 -3.92 -2.87 -20.70
N GLY A 195 -2.68 -2.77 -20.20
CA GLY A 195 -1.70 -3.86 -20.20
C GLY A 195 -2.18 -5.09 -19.42
N SER A 196 -2.70 -4.92 -18.20
CA SER A 196 -3.18 -6.06 -17.39
C SER A 196 -4.46 -6.67 -17.92
N ILE A 197 -5.42 -5.87 -18.39
CA ILE A 197 -6.65 -6.39 -19.01
C ILE A 197 -6.30 -7.14 -20.30
N GLY A 198 -5.40 -6.60 -21.11
CA GLY A 198 -4.86 -7.29 -22.28
C GLY A 198 -4.17 -8.60 -21.89
N ALA A 199 -3.31 -8.58 -20.87
CA ALA A 199 -2.66 -9.77 -20.35
C ALA A 199 -3.67 -10.84 -19.92
N ALA A 200 -4.71 -10.47 -19.19
CA ALA A 200 -5.77 -11.38 -18.79
C ALA A 200 -6.51 -11.98 -20.00
N TYR A 201 -6.89 -11.14 -20.97
CA TYR A 201 -7.59 -11.57 -22.17
C TYR A 201 -6.77 -12.59 -22.97
N PHE A 202 -5.50 -12.30 -23.27
CA PHE A 202 -4.65 -13.22 -24.02
C PHE A 202 -4.26 -14.46 -23.22
N SER A 203 -4.09 -14.36 -21.90
CA SER A 203 -3.81 -15.51 -21.04
C SER A 203 -4.98 -16.51 -21.02
N VAL A 204 -6.21 -16.01 -20.88
CA VAL A 204 -7.42 -16.86 -20.87
C VAL A 204 -7.67 -17.49 -22.25
N ASN A 205 -7.34 -16.78 -23.33
CA ASN A 205 -7.50 -17.27 -24.70
C ASN A 205 -6.26 -17.99 -25.26
N HIS A 206 -5.23 -18.21 -24.44
CA HIS A 206 -4.06 -18.99 -24.84
C HIS A 206 -4.51 -20.40 -25.25
N GLU A 207 -3.87 -20.99 -26.26
CA GLU A 207 -4.31 -22.26 -26.88
C GLU A 207 -4.42 -23.40 -25.85
N ALA A 208 -3.45 -23.50 -24.93
CA ALA A 208 -3.47 -24.48 -23.84
C ALA A 208 -4.61 -24.27 -22.83
N VAL A 209 -5.10 -23.04 -22.67
CA VAL A 209 -6.21 -22.71 -21.76
C VAL A 209 -7.55 -22.89 -22.46
N GLY A 210 -7.69 -22.35 -23.67
CA GLY A 210 -8.85 -22.52 -24.54
C GLY A 210 -10.12 -21.80 -24.06
N GLY A 211 -9.98 -20.65 -23.41
CA GLY A 211 -11.07 -19.77 -22.99
C GLY A 211 -11.53 -19.98 -21.55
N ILE A 212 -12.37 -19.04 -21.06
CA ILE A 212 -12.76 -18.97 -19.64
C ILE A 212 -13.49 -20.23 -19.16
N SER A 213 -14.35 -20.82 -20.00
CA SER A 213 -15.10 -22.02 -19.62
C SER A 213 -14.18 -23.21 -19.36
N LYS A 214 -13.18 -23.43 -20.23
CA LYS A 214 -12.21 -24.52 -20.08
C LYS A 214 -11.27 -24.27 -18.91
N LEU A 215 -10.85 -23.02 -18.72
CA LEU A 215 -10.04 -22.60 -17.58
C LEU A 215 -10.70 -23.01 -16.26
N LEU A 216 -11.96 -22.65 -16.06
CA LEU A 216 -12.66 -22.89 -14.79
C LEU A 216 -12.95 -24.37 -14.52
N SER A 217 -13.05 -25.20 -15.56
CA SER A 217 -13.22 -26.66 -15.43
C SER A 217 -11.90 -27.42 -15.37
N HIS A 218 -10.75 -26.77 -15.55
CA HIS A 218 -9.45 -27.45 -15.62
C HIS A 218 -9.08 -28.06 -14.25
N PRO A 219 -8.53 -29.30 -14.19
CA PRO A 219 -8.21 -29.97 -12.92
C PRO A 219 -7.32 -29.16 -11.97
N ASN A 220 -6.33 -28.44 -12.50
CA ASN A 220 -5.43 -27.59 -11.70
C ASN A 220 -6.08 -26.31 -11.16
N VAL A 221 -7.27 -25.94 -11.67
CA VAL A 221 -7.90 -24.63 -11.45
C VAL A 221 -9.19 -24.76 -10.66
N VAL A 222 -9.96 -25.83 -10.86
CA VAL A 222 -11.30 -26.00 -10.27
C VAL A 222 -11.33 -25.87 -8.74
N SER A 223 -10.26 -26.28 -8.06
CA SER A 223 -10.12 -26.16 -6.59
C SER A 223 -9.61 -24.79 -6.12
N LYS A 224 -9.18 -23.92 -7.05
CA LYS A 224 -8.53 -22.62 -6.79
C LYS A 224 -9.46 -21.43 -7.04
N ILE A 225 -10.64 -21.63 -7.64
CA ILE A 225 -11.53 -20.52 -8.04
C ILE A 225 -12.41 -19.97 -6.90
N GLU A 226 -12.56 -20.70 -5.80
CA GLU A 226 -13.42 -20.27 -4.70
C GLU A 226 -12.89 -18.98 -4.05
N ILE A 227 -13.78 -18.01 -3.89
CA ILE A 227 -13.49 -16.68 -3.34
C ILE A 227 -13.33 -16.74 -1.81
N PHE A 228 -13.98 -17.73 -1.17
CA PHE A 228 -13.89 -17.99 0.25
C PHE A 228 -13.16 -19.31 0.48
N PRO A 229 -12.36 -19.43 1.56
CA PRO A 229 -11.71 -20.68 1.89
C PRO A 229 -12.74 -21.73 2.32
N ASP A 230 -12.33 -23.00 2.28
CA ASP A 230 -13.13 -24.10 2.81
C ASP A 230 -13.32 -23.96 4.33
N PHE A 231 -14.57 -23.80 4.76
CA PHE A 231 -14.95 -23.68 6.17
C PHE A 231 -14.75 -24.99 6.95
N GLY A 232 -14.61 -26.13 6.29
CA GLY A 232 -14.28 -27.41 6.92
C GLY A 232 -12.81 -27.55 7.33
N ASN A 233 -11.91 -26.80 6.67
CA ASN A 233 -10.49 -26.75 7.03
C ASN A 233 -10.23 -25.56 7.95
N THR A 234 -10.24 -25.79 9.27
CA THR A 234 -10.04 -24.75 10.28
C THR A 234 -8.76 -23.95 10.07
N GLU A 235 -7.65 -24.59 9.70
CA GLU A 235 -6.37 -23.91 9.51
C GLU A 235 -6.43 -22.92 8.34
N LEU A 236 -6.94 -23.35 7.19
CA LEU A 236 -7.09 -22.49 6.02
C LEU A 236 -8.14 -21.40 6.24
N PHE A 237 -9.30 -21.74 6.80
CA PHE A 237 -10.34 -20.79 7.14
C PHE A 237 -9.83 -19.70 8.09
N VAL A 238 -9.11 -20.09 9.15
CA VAL A 238 -8.58 -19.13 10.13
C VAL A 238 -7.48 -18.27 9.50
N THR A 239 -6.52 -18.89 8.82
CA THR A 239 -5.35 -18.19 8.24
C THR A 239 -5.75 -17.23 7.12
N LEU A 240 -6.63 -17.67 6.20
CA LEU A 240 -6.96 -16.90 5.01
C LEU A 240 -8.09 -15.90 5.24
N LEU A 241 -9.03 -16.15 6.17
CA LEU A 241 -10.21 -15.29 6.33
C LEU A 241 -10.31 -14.67 7.72
N VAL A 242 -10.26 -15.49 8.78
CA VAL A 242 -10.51 -14.99 10.15
C VAL A 242 -9.41 -14.02 10.59
N ILE A 243 -8.13 -14.39 10.48
CA ILE A 243 -7.03 -13.51 10.91
C ILE A 243 -7.00 -12.21 10.09
N PRO A 244 -7.10 -12.24 8.75
CA PRO A 244 -7.16 -11.01 7.96
C PRO A 244 -8.30 -10.06 8.36
N LEU A 245 -9.52 -10.58 8.54
CA LEU A 245 -10.71 -9.79 8.85
C LEU A 245 -10.84 -9.38 10.32
N ALA A 246 -10.38 -10.21 11.25
CA ALA A 246 -10.54 -9.96 12.69
C ALA A 246 -9.37 -9.21 13.30
N VAL A 247 -8.16 -9.35 12.74
CA VAL A 247 -6.92 -8.86 13.38
C VAL A 247 -6.07 -8.03 12.41
N GLN A 248 -5.73 -8.58 11.24
CA GLN A 248 -4.65 -8.05 10.41
C GLN A 248 -4.88 -6.63 9.90
N TRP A 249 -6.09 -6.34 9.42
CA TRP A 249 -6.36 -5.06 8.75
C TRP A 249 -6.10 -3.86 9.67
N TRP A 250 -6.43 -3.97 10.96
CA TRP A 250 -6.26 -2.87 11.93
C TRP A 250 -4.95 -2.92 12.69
N SER A 251 -4.32 -4.10 12.80
CA SER A 251 -3.21 -4.30 13.72
C SER A 251 -1.84 -4.07 13.10
N ALA A 252 -1.68 -4.22 11.79
CA ALA A 252 -0.39 -4.09 11.11
C ALA A 252 -0.25 -2.76 10.37
N TRP A 253 0.91 -2.13 10.52
CA TRP A 253 1.36 -1.11 9.57
C TRP A 253 1.73 -1.77 8.25
N TYR A 254 1.16 -1.31 7.14
CA TYR A 254 1.52 -1.76 5.79
C TYR A 254 1.58 -0.56 4.83
N PRO A 255 2.60 -0.44 3.95
CA PRO A 255 2.69 0.67 3.00
C PRO A 255 1.43 0.79 2.14
N GLY A 256 0.76 1.94 2.18
CA GLY A 256 -0.48 2.16 1.43
C GLY A 256 -1.77 1.69 2.09
N ALA A 257 -1.67 0.93 3.18
CA ALA A 257 -2.80 0.42 3.96
C ALA A 257 -2.59 0.63 5.48
N GLU A 258 -1.90 1.71 5.87
CA GLU A 258 -1.70 2.06 7.28
C GLU A 258 -3.06 2.28 7.97
N PRO A 259 -3.30 1.64 9.13
CA PRO A 259 -4.49 1.90 9.95
C PRO A 259 -4.62 3.38 10.31
N GLY A 260 -5.70 4.01 9.85
CA GLY A 260 -5.94 5.44 10.07
C GLY A 260 -5.29 6.36 9.03
N GLY A 261 -4.72 5.79 7.97
CA GLY A 261 -3.97 6.51 6.95
C GLY A 261 -2.59 6.96 7.43
N GLY A 262 -1.68 7.15 6.48
CA GLY A 262 -0.30 7.57 6.75
C GLY A 262 0.58 7.34 5.53
N GLY A 263 1.89 7.59 5.68
CA GLY A 263 2.87 7.46 4.62
C GLY A 263 2.49 8.23 3.35
N TYR A 264 2.71 7.61 2.19
CA TYR A 264 2.45 8.26 0.91
C TYR A 264 0.95 8.53 0.66
N VAL A 265 0.03 7.77 1.26
CA VAL A 265 -1.42 8.03 1.15
C VAL A 265 -1.77 9.32 1.88
N ALA A 266 -1.22 9.54 3.08
CA ALA A 266 -1.36 10.82 3.79
C ALA A 266 -0.81 11.99 2.98
N GLN A 267 0.33 11.83 2.30
CA GLN A 267 0.85 12.87 1.42
C GLN A 267 -0.15 13.27 0.32
N ARG A 268 -0.85 12.31 -0.30
CA ARG A 268 -1.88 12.63 -1.31
C ARG A 268 -3.11 13.30 -0.68
N MET A 269 -3.50 12.90 0.54
CA MET A 269 -4.58 13.57 1.27
C MET A 269 -4.20 15.02 1.64
N LEU A 270 -2.96 15.26 2.06
CA LEU A 270 -2.44 16.59 2.39
C LEU A 270 -2.35 17.53 1.17
N ALA A 271 -2.10 16.97 -0.02
CA ALA A 271 -2.03 17.72 -1.27
C ALA A 271 -3.40 18.06 -1.88
N ALA A 272 -4.50 17.53 -1.33
CA ALA A 272 -5.85 17.79 -1.81
C ALA A 272 -6.25 19.26 -1.63
N LYS A 273 -7.13 19.76 -2.51
CA LYS A 273 -7.70 21.12 -2.43
C LYS A 273 -8.27 21.42 -1.05
N ASP A 274 -9.16 20.53 -0.63
CA ASP A 274 -9.92 20.58 0.62
C ASP A 274 -10.19 19.17 1.13
N GLU A 275 -10.85 19.07 2.27
CA GLU A 275 -11.19 17.82 2.94
C GLU A 275 -12.10 16.94 2.08
N ASN A 276 -13.07 17.51 1.36
CA ASN A 276 -13.95 16.75 0.47
C ASN A 276 -13.16 16.09 -0.66
N HIS A 277 -12.16 16.80 -1.19
CA HIS A 277 -11.24 16.30 -2.19
C HIS A 277 -10.33 15.20 -1.64
N ALA A 278 -9.88 15.30 -0.38
CA ALA A 278 -9.12 14.24 0.28
C ALA A 278 -9.97 12.96 0.46
N ILE A 279 -11.20 13.09 0.97
CA ILE A 279 -12.15 11.96 1.12
C ILE A 279 -12.43 11.34 -0.26
N GLY A 280 -12.75 12.16 -1.25
CA GLY A 280 -13.04 11.70 -2.61
C GLY A 280 -11.86 10.99 -3.27
N ALA A 281 -10.63 11.50 -3.08
CA ALA A 281 -9.42 10.90 -3.63
C ALA A 281 -9.18 9.50 -3.04
N THR A 282 -9.24 9.40 -1.71
CA THR A 282 -9.01 8.13 -1.01
C THR A 282 -10.11 7.11 -1.33
N PHE A 283 -11.36 7.56 -1.49
CA PHE A 283 -12.46 6.67 -1.88
C PHE A 283 -12.29 6.14 -3.30
N PHE A 284 -11.97 7.03 -4.23
CA PHE A 284 -11.75 6.67 -5.63
C PHE A 284 -10.56 5.71 -5.78
N PHE A 285 -9.48 5.95 -5.04
CA PHE A 285 -8.36 5.02 -4.93
C PHE A 285 -8.82 3.62 -4.52
N ASN A 286 -9.58 3.49 -3.44
CA ASN A 286 -10.02 2.18 -2.95
C ASN A 286 -10.93 1.45 -3.96
N ILE A 287 -11.83 2.18 -4.64
CA ILE A 287 -12.66 1.60 -5.71
C ILE A 287 -11.78 1.04 -6.83
N LEU A 288 -10.82 1.82 -7.35
CA LEU A 288 -9.97 1.35 -8.44
C LEU A 288 -9.02 0.22 -7.99
N HIS A 289 -8.49 0.32 -6.77
CA HIS A 289 -7.51 -0.61 -6.22
C HIS A 289 -8.11 -2.00 -5.94
N TYR A 290 -9.33 -2.05 -5.37
CA TYR A 290 -9.98 -3.29 -4.97
C TYR A 290 -11.08 -3.76 -5.92
N ALA A 291 -11.89 -2.87 -6.51
CA ALA A 291 -13.00 -3.32 -7.36
C ALA A 291 -12.56 -3.60 -8.80
N LEU A 292 -11.71 -2.74 -9.39
CA LEU A 292 -11.38 -2.79 -10.82
C LEU A 292 -10.19 -3.71 -11.12
N ARG A 293 -9.10 -3.54 -10.38
CA ARG A 293 -7.78 -4.09 -10.71
C ARG A 293 -7.59 -5.61 -10.49
N PRO A 294 -8.08 -6.25 -9.40
CA PRO A 294 -7.63 -7.59 -9.03
C PRO A 294 -7.90 -8.67 -10.09
N TRP A 295 -9.06 -8.62 -10.75
CA TRP A 295 -9.50 -9.70 -11.63
C TRP A 295 -8.62 -9.90 -12.85
N ALA A 296 -8.00 -8.83 -13.37
CA ALA A 296 -7.03 -8.96 -14.45
C ALA A 296 -5.87 -9.87 -14.03
N TRP A 297 -5.31 -9.66 -12.83
CA TRP A 297 -4.20 -10.45 -12.31
C TRP A 297 -4.62 -11.86 -11.90
N ILE A 298 -5.80 -12.00 -11.27
CA ILE A 298 -6.33 -13.31 -10.88
C ILE A 298 -6.52 -14.22 -12.09
N LEU A 299 -7.06 -13.69 -13.20
CA LEU A 299 -7.24 -14.47 -14.42
C LEU A 299 -5.90 -14.91 -15.03
N VAL A 300 -4.89 -14.04 -15.05
CA VAL A 300 -3.53 -14.41 -15.49
C VAL A 300 -2.96 -15.52 -14.60
N ALA A 301 -3.14 -15.40 -13.28
CA ALA A 301 -2.65 -16.38 -12.33
C ALA A 301 -3.35 -17.75 -12.48
N LEU A 302 -4.68 -17.79 -12.63
CA LEU A 302 -5.42 -19.02 -12.88
C LEU A 302 -5.02 -19.66 -14.21
N ALA A 303 -4.89 -18.87 -15.28
CA ALA A 303 -4.43 -19.35 -16.59
C ALA A 303 -3.02 -19.94 -16.51
N SER A 304 -2.15 -19.36 -15.68
CA SER A 304 -0.79 -19.86 -15.49
C SER A 304 -0.74 -21.26 -14.87
N LEU A 305 -1.75 -21.71 -14.12
CA LEU A 305 -1.81 -23.08 -13.57
C LEU A 305 -2.07 -24.15 -14.65
N VAL A 306 -2.50 -23.73 -15.84
CA VAL A 306 -2.68 -24.60 -17.00
C VAL A 306 -1.41 -24.61 -17.86
N VAL A 307 -0.87 -23.43 -18.16
CA VAL A 307 0.32 -23.30 -19.03
C VAL A 307 1.61 -23.71 -18.32
N PHE A 308 1.73 -23.38 -17.04
CA PHE A 308 2.86 -23.71 -16.17
C PHE A 308 2.37 -24.37 -14.87
N PRO A 309 2.04 -25.67 -14.90
CA PRO A 309 1.41 -26.38 -13.77
C PRO A 309 2.20 -26.30 -12.47
N ASP A 310 3.53 -26.24 -12.55
CA ASP A 310 4.43 -26.18 -11.40
C ASP A 310 5.66 -25.28 -11.69
N VAL A 311 6.46 -25.01 -10.65
CA VAL A 311 7.66 -24.18 -10.77
C VAL A 311 8.73 -24.83 -11.66
N ALA A 312 8.76 -26.16 -11.77
CA ALA A 312 9.71 -26.87 -12.63
C ALA A 312 9.43 -26.58 -14.12
N SER A 313 8.17 -26.55 -14.54
CA SER A 313 7.75 -26.19 -15.90
C SER A 313 8.13 -24.75 -16.25
N ILE A 314 8.08 -23.82 -15.28
CA ILE A 314 8.56 -22.44 -15.46
C ILE A 314 10.08 -22.44 -15.67
N LYS A 315 10.84 -23.19 -14.86
CA LYS A 315 12.30 -23.28 -15.00
C LYS A 315 12.72 -23.92 -16.33
N GLU A 316 11.98 -24.92 -16.80
CA GLU A 316 12.20 -25.53 -18.11
C GLU A 316 12.01 -24.53 -19.25
N ALA A 317 10.93 -23.74 -19.20
CA ALA A 317 10.65 -22.70 -20.19
C ALA A 317 11.65 -21.52 -20.13
N PHE A 318 12.15 -21.19 -18.93
CA PHE A 318 13.03 -20.07 -18.67
C PHE A 318 14.32 -20.50 -17.94
N PRO A 319 15.24 -21.21 -18.62
CA PRO A 319 16.41 -21.83 -17.99
C PRO A 319 17.39 -20.81 -17.42
N LEU A 320 17.38 -19.57 -17.91
CA LEU A 320 18.25 -18.47 -17.47
C LEU A 320 17.82 -17.82 -16.14
N VAL A 321 16.63 -18.13 -15.62
CA VAL A 321 16.17 -17.61 -14.33
C VAL A 321 17.03 -18.17 -13.21
N SER A 322 17.52 -17.29 -12.34
CA SER A 322 18.35 -17.67 -11.19
C SER A 322 17.60 -18.61 -10.24
N GLU A 323 18.26 -19.65 -9.71
CA GLU A 323 17.61 -20.63 -8.83
C GLU A 323 16.97 -19.99 -7.59
N GLY A 324 17.67 -19.05 -6.95
CA GLY A 324 17.17 -18.30 -5.78
C GLY A 324 16.01 -17.33 -6.09
N LYS A 325 15.53 -17.28 -7.34
CA LYS A 325 14.38 -16.47 -7.78
C LYS A 325 13.24 -17.33 -8.29
N LEU A 326 13.36 -18.65 -8.28
CA LEU A 326 12.26 -19.55 -8.65
C LEU A 326 11.14 -19.54 -7.59
N GLY A 327 9.90 -19.37 -8.04
CA GLY A 327 8.71 -19.28 -7.20
C GLY A 327 7.45 -19.13 -8.04
N ASP A 328 6.28 -19.33 -7.44
CA ASP A 328 4.98 -19.24 -8.12
C ASP A 328 4.67 -17.84 -8.66
N ASP A 329 5.18 -16.80 -7.99
CA ASP A 329 5.13 -15.41 -8.42
C ASP A 329 5.79 -15.11 -9.79
N LEU A 330 6.70 -15.98 -10.29
CA LEU A 330 7.25 -15.90 -11.65
C LEU A 330 6.24 -16.21 -12.75
N ALA A 331 5.14 -16.89 -12.41
CA ALA A 331 4.16 -17.30 -13.40
C ALA A 331 3.49 -16.08 -14.07
N TYR A 332 3.43 -14.93 -13.40
CA TYR A 332 2.93 -13.69 -13.99
C TYR A 332 3.80 -13.22 -15.16
N PRO A 333 5.08 -12.86 -14.98
CA PRO A 333 5.92 -12.46 -16.11
C PRO A 333 6.09 -13.57 -17.15
N ALA A 334 6.02 -14.84 -16.76
CA ALA A 334 6.05 -15.97 -17.70
C ALA A 334 4.85 -15.92 -18.66
N MET A 335 3.63 -15.71 -18.15
CA MET A 335 2.43 -15.56 -18.98
C MET A 335 2.48 -14.33 -19.89
N LEU A 336 3.15 -13.25 -19.45
CA LEU A 336 3.29 -12.05 -20.29
C LEU A 336 4.12 -12.32 -21.56
N THR A 337 4.96 -13.37 -21.59
CA THR A 337 5.78 -13.70 -22.77
C THR A 337 4.96 -14.12 -23.99
N PHE A 338 3.69 -14.48 -23.80
CA PHE A 338 2.78 -14.87 -24.88
C PHE A 338 1.98 -13.72 -25.49
N LEU A 339 2.20 -12.48 -25.03
CA LEU A 339 1.46 -11.34 -25.56
C LEU A 339 1.89 -10.98 -26.98
N PRO A 340 0.95 -10.55 -27.83
CA PRO A 340 1.28 -10.11 -29.18
C PRO A 340 2.12 -8.84 -29.17
N ALA A 341 2.84 -8.63 -30.27
CA ALA A 341 3.56 -7.40 -30.54
C ALA A 341 2.65 -6.17 -30.41
N GLY A 342 3.19 -5.07 -29.90
CA GLY A 342 2.46 -3.85 -29.55
C GLY A 342 1.94 -3.90 -28.11
N LEU A 343 1.17 -4.93 -27.74
CA LEU A 343 0.70 -5.10 -26.36
C LEU A 343 1.86 -5.47 -25.44
N MET A 344 2.78 -6.32 -25.91
CA MET A 344 4.02 -6.62 -25.20
C MET A 344 4.79 -5.34 -24.87
N GLY A 345 5.01 -4.46 -25.86
CA GLY A 345 5.64 -3.16 -25.65
C GLY A 345 4.90 -2.29 -24.64
N LEU A 346 3.56 -2.25 -24.70
CA LEU A 346 2.74 -1.51 -23.75
C LEU A 346 2.92 -2.02 -22.31
N VAL A 347 2.87 -3.34 -22.12
CA VAL A 347 3.05 -3.98 -20.81
C VAL A 347 4.46 -3.73 -20.28
N MET A 348 5.49 -3.92 -21.10
CA MET A 348 6.88 -3.64 -20.72
C MET A 348 7.08 -2.18 -20.33
N ALA A 349 6.54 -1.24 -21.11
CA ALA A 349 6.58 0.18 -20.78
C ALA A 349 5.89 0.45 -19.44
N SER A 350 4.71 -0.14 -19.23
CA SER A 350 3.94 0.01 -17.99
C SER A 350 4.68 -0.53 -16.76
N LEU A 351 5.37 -1.67 -16.87
CA LEU A 351 6.08 -2.31 -15.76
C LEU A 351 7.33 -1.52 -15.36
N VAL A 352 8.12 -1.06 -16.33
CA VAL A 352 9.29 -0.21 -16.05
C VAL A 352 8.84 1.13 -15.45
N ALA A 353 7.74 1.70 -15.94
CA ALA A 353 7.17 2.93 -15.40
C ALA A 353 6.56 2.76 -14.00
N ALA A 354 5.92 1.63 -13.73
CA ALA A 354 5.43 1.25 -12.41
C ALA A 354 6.56 1.11 -11.40
N TYR A 355 7.65 0.43 -11.78
CA TYR A 355 8.87 0.34 -10.98
C TYR A 355 9.43 1.73 -10.67
N MET A 356 9.60 2.56 -11.70
CA MET A 356 10.10 3.93 -11.58
C MET A 356 9.24 4.78 -10.64
N SER A 357 7.91 4.79 -10.81
CA SER A 357 6.99 5.58 -9.98
C SER A 357 7.07 5.16 -8.51
N THR A 358 7.11 3.85 -8.26
CA THR A 358 7.15 3.30 -6.91
C THR A 358 8.48 3.58 -6.23
N ILE A 359 9.60 3.23 -6.88
CA ILE A 359 10.94 3.43 -6.32
C ILE A 359 11.25 4.92 -6.16
N SER A 360 10.85 5.79 -7.10
CA SER A 360 10.99 7.24 -6.94
C SER A 360 10.21 7.75 -5.74
N THR A 361 8.96 7.29 -5.54
CA THR A 361 8.16 7.65 -4.37
C THR A 361 8.87 7.24 -3.07
N HIS A 362 9.33 5.99 -2.98
CA HIS A 362 10.01 5.48 -1.78
C HIS A 362 11.37 6.14 -1.52
N LEU A 363 12.17 6.39 -2.56
CA LEU A 363 13.44 7.10 -2.45
C LEU A 363 13.24 8.54 -1.98
N ASN A 364 12.34 9.28 -2.61
CA ASN A 364 12.05 10.66 -2.24
C ASN A 364 11.48 10.76 -0.82
N TRP A 365 10.56 9.86 -0.47
CA TRP A 365 9.94 9.80 0.84
C TRP A 365 10.96 9.46 1.94
N GLY A 366 11.74 8.39 1.77
CA GLY A 366 12.78 7.97 2.72
C GLY A 366 13.92 8.98 2.86
N ALA A 367 14.41 9.54 1.74
CA ALA A 367 15.44 10.58 1.78
C ALA A 367 14.93 11.85 2.48
N SER A 368 13.67 12.25 2.25
CA SER A 368 13.07 13.40 2.94
C SER A 368 13.06 13.18 4.46
N TYR A 369 12.70 11.99 4.94
CA TYR A 369 12.73 11.67 6.36
C TYR A 369 14.15 11.71 6.94
N ILE A 370 15.13 11.14 6.23
CA ILE A 370 16.51 11.15 6.70
C ILE A 370 17.06 12.58 6.76
N VAL A 371 16.75 13.44 5.78
CA VAL A 371 17.23 14.82 5.74
C VAL A 371 16.53 15.70 6.77
N ASN A 372 15.19 15.74 6.72
CA ASN A 372 14.40 16.73 7.46
C ASN A 372 14.14 16.32 8.90
N ASP A 373 13.88 15.04 9.13
CA ASP A 373 13.38 14.53 10.41
C ASP A 373 14.49 13.92 11.28
N PHE A 374 15.55 13.39 10.65
CA PHE A 374 16.72 12.85 11.35
C PHE A 374 17.93 13.78 11.31
N TYR A 375 18.52 14.04 10.14
CA TYR A 375 19.80 14.73 10.02
C TYR A 375 19.71 16.19 10.49
N ARG A 376 18.79 16.98 9.92
CA ARG A 376 18.64 18.38 10.30
C ARG A 376 18.28 18.54 11.78
N ARG A 377 17.57 17.59 12.38
CA ARG A 377 17.05 17.75 13.75
C ARG A 377 17.94 17.17 14.82
N ILE A 378 18.62 16.06 14.54
CA ILE A 378 19.39 15.31 15.54
C ILE A 378 20.90 15.49 15.32
N ILE A 379 21.33 15.59 14.05
CA ILE A 379 22.75 15.62 13.71
C ILE A 379 23.27 17.05 13.56
N ASN A 380 22.61 17.88 12.75
CA ASN A 380 23.07 19.25 12.47
C ASN A 380 21.90 20.20 12.13
N ALA A 381 21.48 20.99 13.13
CA ALA A 381 20.39 21.98 13.02
C ALA A 381 20.71 23.14 12.07
N ASP A 382 21.97 23.54 11.99
CA ASP A 382 22.45 24.68 11.22
C ASP A 382 23.03 24.25 9.85
N ALA A 383 22.72 23.03 9.41
CA ALA A 383 23.18 22.51 8.14
C ALA A 383 22.72 23.41 6.98
N SER A 384 23.67 23.84 6.16
CA SER A 384 23.36 24.59 4.93
C SER A 384 22.49 23.77 3.99
N GLU A 385 21.67 24.44 3.16
CA GLU A 385 20.86 23.78 2.13
C GLU A 385 21.69 22.87 1.22
N LYS A 386 22.92 23.27 0.87
CA LYS A 386 23.84 22.45 0.08
C LYS A 386 24.20 21.14 0.80
N THR A 387 24.42 21.19 2.11
CA THR A 387 24.68 20.01 2.94
C THR A 387 23.45 19.10 2.97
N LEU A 388 22.27 19.66 3.22
CA LEU A 388 21.01 18.91 3.27
C LEU A 388 20.71 18.20 1.94
N VAL A 389 20.92 18.87 0.80
CA VAL A 389 20.80 18.27 -0.54
C VAL A 389 21.79 17.12 -0.74
N ASN A 390 23.04 17.29 -0.31
CA ASN A 390 24.05 16.24 -0.42
C ASN A 390 23.73 15.02 0.46
N VAL A 391 23.24 15.24 1.69
CA VAL A 391 22.74 14.17 2.56
C VAL A 391 21.58 13.45 1.88
N GLY A 392 20.61 14.17 1.31
CA GLY A 392 19.49 13.55 0.59
C GLY A 392 19.93 12.68 -0.60
N ARG A 393 20.92 13.15 -1.37
CA ARG A 393 21.52 12.36 -2.46
C ARG A 393 22.21 11.09 -1.94
N LEU A 394 23.00 11.21 -0.87
CA LEU A 394 23.66 10.06 -0.24
C LEU A 394 22.64 9.06 0.31
N SER A 395 21.61 9.53 1.01
CA SER A 395 20.51 8.71 1.52
C SER A 395 19.79 7.95 0.41
N THR A 396 19.54 8.60 -0.73
CA THR A 396 18.92 7.97 -1.90
C THR A 396 19.76 6.80 -2.41
N VAL A 397 21.08 6.99 -2.54
CA VAL A 397 22.01 5.94 -2.98
C VAL A 397 22.05 4.80 -1.96
N LEU A 398 22.15 5.11 -0.66
CA LEU A 398 22.19 4.12 0.41
C LEU A 398 20.91 3.28 0.46
N LEU A 399 19.73 3.92 0.39
CA LEU A 399 18.43 3.22 0.35
C LEU A 399 18.35 2.26 -0.85
N MET A 400 18.81 2.70 -2.02
CA MET A 400 18.82 1.86 -3.22
C MET A 400 19.77 0.66 -3.08
N LEU A 401 20.97 0.87 -2.54
CA LEU A 401 21.94 -0.22 -2.33
C LEU A 401 21.45 -1.26 -1.31
N VAL A 402 20.91 -0.81 -0.18
CA VAL A 402 20.42 -1.72 0.87
C VAL A 402 19.20 -2.49 0.40
N SER A 403 18.22 -1.81 -0.25
CA SER A 403 17.05 -2.49 -0.81
C SER A 403 17.40 -3.46 -1.92
N THR A 404 18.40 -3.15 -2.75
CA THR A 404 18.93 -4.07 -3.76
C THR A 404 19.55 -5.31 -3.11
N GLY A 405 20.42 -5.13 -2.11
CA GLY A 405 21.02 -6.25 -1.38
C GLY A 405 19.96 -7.17 -0.75
N LEU A 406 18.91 -6.58 -0.20
CA LEU A 406 17.78 -7.31 0.38
C LEU A 406 16.90 -7.99 -0.68
N ALA A 407 16.63 -7.34 -1.83
CA ALA A 407 15.89 -7.96 -2.94
C ALA A 407 16.62 -9.19 -3.49
N LEU A 408 17.96 -9.18 -3.46
CA LEU A 408 18.78 -10.31 -3.87
C LEU A 408 18.70 -11.50 -2.91
N SER A 409 18.39 -11.29 -1.62
CA SER A 409 18.24 -12.40 -0.65
C SER A 409 16.83 -13.01 -0.62
N PHE A 410 15.81 -12.30 -1.08
CA PHE A 410 14.43 -12.81 -1.10
C PHE A 410 14.14 -13.73 -2.30
N THR A 411 13.28 -14.72 -2.10
CA THR A 411 12.93 -15.70 -3.14
C THR A 411 11.64 -15.34 -3.88
N ASN A 412 10.57 -15.00 -3.15
CA ASN A 412 9.25 -14.72 -3.72
C ASN A 412 8.55 -13.52 -3.07
N ALA A 413 7.55 -12.97 -3.75
CA ALA A 413 6.82 -11.78 -3.31
C ALA A 413 6.01 -12.00 -2.02
N ALA A 414 5.43 -13.17 -1.80
CA ALA A 414 4.65 -13.48 -0.59
C ALA A 414 5.50 -13.45 0.68
N GLN A 415 6.75 -13.93 0.61
CA GLN A 415 7.71 -13.86 1.70
C GLN A 415 7.95 -12.41 2.16
N VAL A 416 8.15 -11.48 1.22
CA VAL A 416 8.40 -10.07 1.55
C VAL A 416 7.15 -9.44 2.18
N PHE A 417 5.98 -9.76 1.63
CA PHE A 417 4.69 -9.31 2.17
C PHE A 417 4.50 -9.74 3.63
N GLU A 418 4.74 -11.01 3.96
CA GLU A 418 4.59 -11.55 5.31
C GLU A 418 5.58 -10.91 6.30
N VAL A 419 6.83 -10.67 5.89
CA VAL A 419 7.83 -9.98 6.72
C VAL A 419 7.39 -8.56 7.06
N VAL A 420 6.95 -7.78 6.07
CA VAL A 420 6.47 -6.41 6.30
C VAL A 420 5.27 -6.40 7.23
N LEU A 421 4.31 -7.31 7.04
CA LEU A 421 3.14 -7.42 7.91
C LEU A 421 3.49 -7.73 9.35
N MET A 422 4.37 -8.71 9.56
CA MET A 422 4.79 -9.10 10.91
C MET A 422 5.47 -7.95 11.65
N PHE A 423 6.44 -7.28 11.00
CA PHE A 423 7.17 -6.18 11.62
C PHE A 423 6.28 -5.00 12.04
N GLY A 424 5.15 -4.80 11.35
CA GLY A 424 4.16 -3.78 11.69
C GLY A 424 3.10 -4.25 12.69
N ALA A 425 3.04 -5.53 13.04
CA ALA A 425 1.93 -6.14 13.77
C ALA A 425 1.82 -5.61 15.21
N GLY A 426 0.61 -5.19 15.61
CA GLY A 426 0.31 -4.65 16.93
C GLY A 426 0.51 -3.14 17.07
N SER A 427 1.13 -2.47 16.09
CA SER A 427 1.28 -1.01 16.09
C SER A 427 0.03 -0.29 15.55
N GLY A 428 -0.81 -0.97 14.77
CA GLY A 428 -1.93 -0.36 14.06
C GLY A 428 -3.02 0.24 14.96
N LEU A 429 -3.29 -0.37 16.12
CA LEU A 429 -4.30 0.15 17.05
C LEU A 429 -3.92 1.52 17.62
N ILE A 430 -2.62 1.79 17.80
CA ILE A 430 -2.15 3.13 18.18
C ILE A 430 -2.47 4.15 17.09
N PHE A 431 -2.19 3.81 15.82
CA PHE A 431 -2.41 4.74 14.71
C PHE A 431 -3.89 5.10 14.52
N LEU A 432 -4.79 4.17 14.85
CA LEU A 432 -6.23 4.42 14.90
C LEU A 432 -6.64 5.25 16.12
N LEU A 433 -6.20 4.86 17.32
CA LEU A 433 -6.67 5.44 18.59
C LEU A 433 -6.04 6.79 18.92
N ARG A 434 -4.84 7.13 18.43
CA ARG A 434 -4.15 8.39 18.76
C ARG A 434 -4.95 9.65 18.41
N TRP A 435 -5.85 9.53 17.44
CA TRP A 435 -6.78 10.58 17.03
C TRP A 435 -7.92 10.80 18.03
N PHE A 436 -8.37 9.73 18.70
CA PHE A 436 -9.59 9.73 19.51
C PHE A 436 -9.34 9.54 21.01
N TRP A 437 -8.13 9.15 21.41
CA TRP A 437 -7.75 8.90 22.79
C TRP A 437 -6.63 9.84 23.22
N TRP A 438 -6.98 10.81 24.07
CA TRP A 438 -6.06 11.81 24.63
C TRP A 438 -4.85 11.21 25.34
N ARG A 439 -5.00 10.01 25.92
CA ARG A 439 -4.01 9.43 26.84
C ARG A 439 -2.78 8.86 26.13
N ILE A 440 -2.89 8.49 24.86
CA ILE A 440 -1.75 8.07 24.05
C ILE A 440 -0.75 9.22 23.99
N ASN A 441 0.53 8.90 24.19
CA ASN A 441 1.65 9.83 24.17
C ASN A 441 2.81 9.27 23.33
N ALA A 442 3.89 10.04 23.22
CA ALA A 442 5.04 9.65 22.40
C ALA A 442 5.65 8.28 22.80
N TRP A 443 5.67 7.96 24.11
CA TRP A 443 6.25 6.72 24.62
C TRP A 443 5.38 5.50 24.31
N SER A 444 4.06 5.65 24.28
CA SER A 444 3.14 4.61 23.80
C SER A 444 3.51 4.15 22.39
N GLU A 445 3.74 5.11 21.48
CA GLU A 445 4.05 4.81 20.08
C GLU A 445 5.42 4.15 19.93
N ILE A 446 6.44 4.68 20.62
CA ILE A 446 7.79 4.09 20.64
C ILE A 446 7.74 2.66 21.16
N ALA A 447 7.02 2.42 22.26
CA ALA A 447 6.88 1.09 22.85
C ALA A 447 6.25 0.09 21.88
N ALA A 448 5.15 0.46 21.20
CA ALA A 448 4.53 -0.45 20.23
C ALA A 448 5.47 -0.80 19.08
N MET A 449 6.08 0.20 18.44
CA MET A 449 6.99 -0.04 17.31
C MET A 449 8.22 -0.86 17.73
N SER A 450 8.76 -0.60 18.91
CA SER A 450 9.96 -1.28 19.43
C SER A 450 9.64 -2.73 19.79
N VAL A 451 8.56 -2.97 20.53
CA VAL A 451 8.14 -4.33 20.94
C VAL A 451 7.74 -5.14 19.71
N SER A 452 6.94 -4.57 18.80
CA SER A 452 6.56 -5.24 17.56
C SER A 452 7.79 -5.66 16.74
N GLY A 453 8.75 -4.76 16.55
CA GLY A 453 9.99 -5.06 15.82
C GLY A 453 10.83 -6.13 16.51
N VAL A 454 11.07 -6.01 17.82
CA VAL A 454 11.86 -6.99 18.60
C VAL A 454 11.19 -8.36 18.61
N THR A 455 9.90 -8.43 18.92
CA THR A 455 9.15 -9.70 18.92
C THR A 455 9.15 -10.33 17.54
N SER A 456 8.97 -9.55 16.47
CA SER A 456 9.01 -10.05 15.09
C SER A 456 10.39 -10.59 14.72
N ILE A 457 11.47 -9.90 15.09
CA ILE A 457 12.85 -10.37 14.87
C ILE A 457 13.08 -11.69 15.61
N LEU A 458 12.71 -11.76 16.90
CA LEU A 458 12.88 -12.96 17.71
C LEU A 458 12.11 -14.15 17.12
N LEU A 459 10.85 -13.96 16.73
CA LEU A 459 10.04 -15.04 16.15
C LEU A 459 10.46 -15.43 14.72
N THR A 460 11.14 -14.55 13.99
CA THR A 460 11.51 -14.82 12.58
C THR A 460 12.91 -15.39 12.44
N PHE A 461 13.85 -14.89 13.23
CA PHE A 461 15.28 -15.18 13.05
C PHE A 461 15.87 -16.04 14.17
N THR A 462 15.07 -16.50 15.13
CA THR A 462 15.55 -17.38 16.22
C THR A 462 14.70 -18.66 16.31
N PRO A 463 15.21 -19.71 17.00
CA PRO A 463 14.45 -20.94 17.22
C PRO A 463 13.12 -20.76 17.99
N LEU A 464 12.89 -19.59 18.60
CA LEU A 464 11.65 -19.29 19.31
C LEU A 464 10.42 -19.38 18.42
N GLY A 465 10.51 -18.89 17.17
CA GLY A 465 9.40 -18.95 16.22
C GLY A 465 8.94 -20.38 15.93
N PRO A 466 9.83 -21.26 15.44
CA PRO A 466 9.53 -22.67 15.24
C PRO A 466 9.12 -23.40 16.53
N ALA A 467 9.75 -23.12 17.67
CA ALA A 467 9.39 -23.75 18.95
C ALA A 467 7.97 -23.37 19.42
N MET A 468 7.50 -22.16 19.12
CA MET A 468 6.17 -21.71 19.50
C MET A 468 5.10 -22.01 18.46
N PHE A 469 5.41 -21.85 17.17
CA PHE A 469 4.43 -21.81 16.07
C PHE A 469 4.79 -22.71 14.87
N GLY A 470 5.85 -23.52 14.99
CA GLY A 470 6.19 -24.52 13.99
C GLY A 470 5.18 -25.67 13.96
N THR A 471 5.43 -26.66 13.11
CA THR A 471 4.55 -27.84 12.96
C THR A 471 4.39 -28.63 14.26
N GLU A 472 5.45 -28.67 15.07
CA GLU A 472 5.48 -29.28 16.42
C GLU A 472 5.50 -28.21 17.54
N GLY A 473 5.16 -26.97 17.20
CA GLY A 473 5.19 -25.84 18.12
C GLY A 473 4.07 -25.91 19.17
N ALA A 474 4.24 -25.14 20.25
CA ALA A 474 3.27 -25.06 21.33
C ALA A 474 1.87 -24.56 20.91
N LEU A 475 1.79 -23.77 19.83
CA LEU A 475 0.56 -23.19 19.29
C LEU A 475 0.49 -23.38 17.76
N PRO A 476 -0.72 -23.45 17.18
CA PRO A 476 -0.88 -23.47 15.73
C PRO A 476 -0.21 -22.28 15.03
N GLY A 477 0.32 -22.49 13.82
CA GLY A 477 1.06 -21.47 13.06
C GLY A 477 0.30 -20.15 12.86
N PHE A 478 -1.02 -20.23 12.67
CA PHE A 478 -1.88 -19.05 12.51
C PHE A 478 -1.95 -18.13 13.75
N TRP A 479 -1.50 -18.59 14.92
CA TRP A 479 -1.38 -17.76 16.13
C TRP A 479 -0.15 -16.86 16.14
N ARG A 480 0.84 -17.09 15.27
CA ARG A 480 2.08 -16.32 15.25
C ARG A 480 1.83 -14.82 15.11
N PHE A 481 1.00 -14.42 14.14
CA PHE A 481 0.68 -13.01 13.91
C PHE A 481 -0.17 -12.40 15.06
N PRO A 482 -1.30 -13.01 15.49
CA PRO A 482 -2.05 -12.55 16.68
C PRO A 482 -1.21 -12.44 17.94
N PHE A 483 -0.25 -13.34 18.16
CA PHE A 483 0.65 -13.28 19.31
C PHE A 483 1.48 -11.99 19.33
N VAL A 484 2.09 -11.61 18.20
CA VAL A 484 2.83 -10.32 18.09
C VAL A 484 1.90 -9.15 18.39
N VAL A 485 0.66 -9.19 17.86
CA VAL A 485 -0.35 -8.15 18.09
C VAL A 485 -0.68 -8.03 19.58
N VAL A 486 -0.93 -9.14 20.27
CA VAL A 486 -1.29 -9.17 21.69
C VAL A 486 -0.14 -8.66 22.55
N VAL A 487 1.07 -9.19 22.36
CA VAL A 487 2.26 -8.78 23.12
C VAL A 487 2.51 -7.28 22.96
N THR A 488 2.53 -6.80 21.71
CA THR A 488 2.71 -5.39 21.40
C THR A 488 1.61 -4.53 22.02
N THR A 489 0.35 -4.96 21.93
CA THR A 489 -0.81 -4.22 22.45
C THR A 489 -0.73 -4.06 23.97
N ILE A 490 -0.47 -5.15 24.68
CA ILE A 490 -0.29 -5.13 26.13
C ILE A 490 0.85 -4.18 26.50
N SER A 491 2.01 -4.29 25.82
CA SER A 491 3.17 -3.46 26.13
C SER A 491 2.90 -1.97 25.99
N TRP A 492 2.30 -1.52 24.89
CA TRP A 492 2.07 -0.09 24.71
C TRP A 492 0.94 0.45 25.59
N VAL A 493 -0.07 -0.36 25.90
CA VAL A 493 -1.12 0.02 26.88
C VAL A 493 -0.50 0.18 28.27
N VAL A 494 0.35 -0.74 28.69
CA VAL A 494 1.10 -0.64 29.95
C VAL A 494 1.95 0.63 29.98
N VAL A 495 2.74 0.89 28.93
CA VAL A 495 3.56 2.11 28.84
C VAL A 495 2.70 3.38 28.86
N THR A 496 1.54 3.36 28.20
CA THR A 496 0.59 4.48 28.21
C THR A 496 0.20 4.84 29.64
N PHE A 497 -0.12 3.87 30.50
CA PHE A 497 -0.51 4.15 31.88
C PHE A 497 0.67 4.45 32.82
N LEU A 498 1.86 3.87 32.57
CA LEU A 498 3.06 4.13 33.37
C LEU A 498 3.70 5.50 33.10
N THR A 499 3.57 6.02 31.89
CA THR A 499 4.15 7.31 31.51
C THR A 499 3.19 8.46 31.75
N LYS A 500 3.70 9.66 32.05
CA LYS A 500 2.85 10.84 32.27
C LYS A 500 2.03 11.17 31.02
N PRO A 501 0.77 11.63 31.16
CA PRO A 501 0.03 12.16 30.03
C PRO A 501 0.74 13.39 29.45
N GLU A 502 0.41 13.71 28.20
CA GLU A 502 0.81 14.98 27.59
C GLU A 502 0.26 16.16 28.40
N LYS A 503 0.89 17.32 28.25
CA LYS A 503 0.45 18.56 28.90
C LYS A 503 -0.94 18.95 28.40
N ASP A 504 -1.77 19.48 29.30
CA ASP A 504 -3.13 19.89 28.97
C ASP A 504 -3.13 20.96 27.87
N GLU A 505 -2.17 21.89 27.86
CA GLU A 505 -2.07 22.91 26.81
C GLU A 505 -1.91 22.29 25.41
N THR A 506 -1.00 21.32 25.27
CA THR A 506 -0.77 20.60 24.00
C THR A 506 -2.01 19.84 23.55
N LEU A 507 -2.71 19.19 24.48
CA LEU A 507 -3.92 18.43 24.18
C LEU A 507 -5.09 19.35 23.78
N ILE A 508 -5.22 20.51 24.42
CA ILE A 508 -6.23 21.53 24.11
C ILE A 508 -5.96 22.15 22.73
N GLU A 509 -4.70 22.52 22.43
CA GLU A 509 -4.30 23.06 21.13
C GLU A 509 -4.55 22.06 20.00
N PHE A 510 -4.15 20.80 20.19
CA PHE A 510 -4.43 19.74 19.23
C PHE A 510 -5.93 19.58 18.98
N TYR A 511 -6.74 19.56 20.04
CA TYR A 511 -8.18 19.39 19.90
C TYR A 511 -8.84 20.57 19.16
N LYS A 512 -8.46 21.81 19.49
CA LYS A 512 -8.97 23.02 18.80
C LYS A 512 -8.60 23.04 17.32
N HIS A 513 -7.41 22.56 16.96
CA HIS A 513 -6.95 22.54 15.58
C HIS A 513 -7.58 21.41 14.75
N ILE A 514 -7.60 20.19 15.28
CA ILE A 514 -8.03 18.99 14.53
C ILE A 514 -9.54 18.73 14.65
N GLU A 515 -10.12 18.97 15.83
CA GLU A 515 -11.49 18.59 16.19
C GLU A 515 -11.82 17.13 15.81
N PRO A 516 -11.05 16.14 16.32
CA PRO A 516 -11.19 14.75 15.91
C PRO A 516 -12.54 14.14 16.32
N GLY A 517 -13.20 14.70 17.34
CA GLY A 517 -14.42 14.15 17.93
C GLY A 517 -14.14 12.91 18.80
N GLY A 518 -15.22 12.26 19.24
CA GLY A 518 -15.15 11.05 20.06
C GLY A 518 -15.07 11.29 21.57
N ILE A 519 -15.48 10.27 22.33
CA ILE A 519 -15.63 10.33 23.79
C ILE A 519 -14.31 10.43 24.55
N GLY A 520 -13.19 10.06 23.93
CA GLY A 520 -11.89 10.10 24.60
C GLY A 520 -11.47 11.53 24.97
N TRP A 521 -11.92 12.56 24.24
CA TRP A 521 -11.49 13.94 24.49
C TRP A 521 -12.29 14.68 25.56
N GLU A 522 -13.33 14.07 26.15
CA GLU A 522 -14.24 14.76 27.08
C GLU A 522 -13.54 15.42 28.27
N LYS A 523 -12.52 14.78 28.84
CA LYS A 523 -11.75 15.34 29.94
C LYS A 523 -11.04 16.63 29.53
N ILE A 524 -10.43 16.64 28.36
CA ILE A 524 -9.64 17.77 27.83
C ILE A 524 -10.56 18.90 27.38
N ILE A 525 -11.69 18.59 26.74
CA ILE A 525 -12.71 19.57 26.36
C ILE A 525 -13.21 20.32 27.60
N LYS A 526 -13.54 19.59 28.68
CA LYS A 526 -13.97 20.18 29.96
C LYS A 526 -12.87 21.03 30.60
N ALA A 527 -11.63 20.52 30.64
CA ALA A 527 -10.50 21.24 31.22
C ALA A 527 -10.16 22.53 30.46
N GLY A 528 -10.27 22.52 29.13
CA GLY A 528 -9.99 23.67 28.26
C GLY A 528 -11.14 24.67 28.11
N GLY A 529 -12.27 24.49 28.81
CA GLY A 529 -13.44 25.35 28.69
C GLY A 529 -13.99 25.43 27.26
N ILE A 530 -13.80 24.38 26.46
CA ILE A 530 -14.24 24.35 25.06
C ILE A 530 -15.74 24.05 25.08
N GLU A 531 -16.58 25.02 24.70
CA GLU A 531 -18.03 24.81 24.63
C GLU A 531 -18.33 23.62 23.72
N LYS A 532 -19.03 22.61 24.27
CA LYS A 532 -19.61 21.51 23.47
C LYS A 532 -20.81 22.07 22.69
N GLY A 533 -20.55 22.94 21.71
CA GLY A 533 -21.56 23.48 20.83
C GLY A 533 -21.36 24.94 20.43
N SER A 534 -20.51 25.18 19.43
CA SER A 534 -21.04 25.83 18.23
C SER A 534 -21.46 24.71 17.30
N GLY A 535 -22.77 24.55 17.09
CA GLY A 535 -23.34 23.62 16.13
C GLY A 535 -23.07 24.07 14.69
N GLU A 536 -21.81 24.24 14.30
CA GLU A 536 -21.40 24.22 12.90
C GLU A 536 -20.83 22.83 12.53
N PRO A 537 -20.90 22.39 11.26
CA PRO A 537 -20.63 21.01 10.81
C PRO A 537 -19.13 20.59 10.81
N GLY A 538 -18.35 20.92 11.84
CA GLY A 538 -16.87 20.88 11.83
C GLY A 538 -16.18 19.59 12.31
N GLY A 539 -16.70 18.91 13.34
CA GLY A 539 -16.09 17.69 13.90
C GLY A 539 -16.37 16.43 13.07
N VAL A 540 -15.48 15.43 13.10
CA VAL A 540 -15.75 14.13 12.46
C VAL A 540 -16.90 13.42 13.19
N ARG A 541 -18.00 13.19 12.46
CA ARG A 541 -19.14 12.39 12.94
C ARG A 541 -18.80 10.90 12.87
N ILE A 542 -18.08 10.39 13.86
CA ILE A 542 -17.54 9.01 13.88
C ILE A 542 -18.61 7.98 13.52
N THR A 543 -19.81 8.04 14.11
CA THR A 543 -20.90 7.10 13.81
C THR A 543 -21.33 7.15 12.34
N SER A 544 -21.46 8.35 11.76
CA SER A 544 -21.78 8.49 10.33
C SER A 544 -20.62 8.02 9.45
N GLY A 545 -19.38 8.25 9.88
CA GLY A 545 -18.17 7.75 9.25
C GLY A 545 -18.14 6.23 9.20
N ILE A 546 -18.39 5.55 10.33
CA ILE A 546 -18.45 4.08 10.42
C ILE A 546 -19.55 3.53 9.52
N ILE A 547 -20.75 4.12 9.53
CA ILE A 547 -21.86 3.69 8.65
C ILE A 547 -21.44 3.84 7.18
N ALA A 548 -20.84 4.96 6.81
CA ALA A 548 -20.34 5.17 5.45
C ALA A 548 -19.21 4.19 5.08
N SER A 549 -18.31 3.88 6.02
CA SER A 549 -17.27 2.86 5.82
C SER A 549 -17.86 1.49 5.57
N VAL A 550 -18.86 1.06 6.34
CA VAL A 550 -19.55 -0.22 6.14
C VAL A 550 -20.24 -0.27 4.77
N LEU A 551 -20.99 0.78 4.41
CA LEU A 551 -21.64 0.86 3.10
C LEU A 551 -20.63 0.88 1.96
N GLY A 552 -19.51 1.58 2.12
CA GLY A 552 -18.41 1.62 1.16
C GLY A 552 -17.70 0.28 1.00
N MET A 553 -17.45 -0.44 2.09
CA MET A 553 -16.89 -1.79 2.05
C MET A 553 -17.82 -2.75 1.31
N LEU A 554 -19.11 -2.76 1.67
CA LEU A 554 -20.09 -3.61 1.02
C LEU A 554 -20.21 -3.27 -0.47
N LEU A 555 -20.21 -1.99 -0.84
CA LEU A 555 -20.19 -1.56 -2.23
C LEU A 555 -18.98 -2.14 -2.98
N VAL A 556 -17.76 -1.90 -2.49
CA VAL A 556 -16.53 -2.31 -3.18
C VAL A 556 -16.42 -3.83 -3.25
N TYR A 557 -16.68 -4.55 -2.16
CA TYR A 557 -16.68 -6.02 -2.17
C TYR A 557 -17.76 -6.59 -3.09
N SER A 558 -18.95 -5.99 -3.12
CA SER A 558 -20.01 -6.44 -4.03
C SER A 558 -19.64 -6.26 -5.50
N VAL A 559 -18.97 -5.15 -5.86
CA VAL A 559 -18.46 -4.96 -7.23
C VAL A 559 -17.34 -5.97 -7.53
N MET A 560 -16.40 -6.14 -6.61
CA MET A 560 -15.28 -7.07 -6.77
C MET A 560 -15.77 -8.51 -6.92
N PHE A 561 -16.56 -9.03 -5.98
CA PHE A 561 -17.07 -10.40 -6.04
C PHE A 561 -18.11 -10.59 -7.15
N GLY A 562 -18.95 -9.58 -7.40
CA GLY A 562 -19.89 -9.59 -8.52
C GLY A 562 -19.18 -9.75 -9.86
N THR A 563 -18.09 -9.01 -10.09
CA THR A 563 -17.25 -9.15 -11.29
C THR A 563 -16.71 -10.58 -11.43
N GLY A 564 -16.22 -11.15 -10.33
CA GLY A 564 -15.79 -12.55 -10.29
C GLY A 564 -16.86 -13.54 -10.68
N TYR A 565 -18.04 -13.43 -10.07
CA TYR A 565 -19.15 -14.33 -10.37
C TYR A 565 -19.71 -14.16 -11.79
N TRP A 566 -19.64 -12.95 -12.37
CA TRP A 566 -19.90 -12.74 -13.80
C TRP A 566 -18.90 -13.50 -14.67
N LEU A 567 -17.61 -13.39 -14.38
CA LEU A 567 -16.54 -14.11 -15.08
C LEU A 567 -16.67 -15.63 -14.93
N TYR A 568 -17.14 -16.10 -13.77
CA TYR A 568 -17.34 -17.52 -13.49
C TYR A 568 -18.63 -18.11 -14.08
N GLY A 569 -19.47 -17.30 -14.72
CA GLY A 569 -20.79 -17.74 -15.22
C GLY A 569 -21.81 -18.03 -14.11
N ARG A 570 -21.54 -17.62 -12.85
CA ARG A 570 -22.47 -17.77 -11.70
C ARG A 570 -23.44 -16.58 -11.67
N TYR A 571 -24.26 -16.44 -12.72
CA TYR A 571 -25.06 -15.23 -13.00
C TYR A 571 -26.07 -14.85 -11.91
N ALA A 572 -26.66 -15.82 -11.21
CA ALA A 572 -27.61 -15.55 -10.13
C ALA A 572 -26.92 -14.78 -8.97
N VAL A 573 -25.79 -15.31 -8.49
CA VAL A 573 -25.00 -14.67 -7.42
C VAL A 573 -24.41 -13.34 -7.91
N ALA A 574 -23.93 -13.29 -9.16
CA ALA A 574 -23.40 -12.08 -9.77
C ALA A 574 -24.43 -10.94 -9.81
N THR A 575 -25.68 -11.28 -10.14
CA THR A 575 -26.81 -10.34 -10.16
C THR A 575 -27.14 -9.82 -8.77
N VAL A 576 -27.20 -10.72 -7.76
CA VAL A 576 -27.43 -10.34 -6.36
C VAL A 576 -26.34 -9.37 -5.88
N MET A 577 -25.07 -9.65 -6.16
CA MET A 577 -23.95 -8.77 -5.81
C MET A 577 -24.03 -7.43 -6.53
N THR A 578 -24.43 -7.42 -7.81
CA THR A 578 -24.60 -6.18 -8.57
C THR A 578 -25.73 -5.31 -8.00
N ILE A 579 -26.86 -5.91 -7.62
CA ILE A 579 -27.97 -5.21 -6.96
C ILE A 579 -27.51 -4.66 -5.61
N LEU A 580 -26.82 -5.48 -4.80
CA LEU A 580 -26.28 -5.05 -3.51
C LEU A 580 -25.33 -3.86 -3.67
N ALA A 581 -24.45 -3.87 -4.68
CA ALA A 581 -23.59 -2.74 -5.00
C ALA A 581 -24.41 -1.46 -5.31
N ILE A 582 -25.45 -1.56 -6.13
CA ILE A 582 -26.32 -0.40 -6.44
C ILE A 582 -27.01 0.13 -5.18
N VAL A 583 -27.57 -0.76 -4.35
CA VAL A 583 -28.23 -0.40 -3.09
C VAL A 583 -27.25 0.30 -2.15
N CYS A 584 -26.07 -0.29 -1.94
CA CYS A 584 -25.02 0.29 -1.10
C CYS A 584 -24.55 1.65 -1.64
N ALA A 585 -24.42 1.84 -2.96
CA ALA A 585 -24.08 3.13 -3.55
C ALA A 585 -25.14 4.21 -3.27
N LEU A 586 -26.43 3.86 -3.39
CA LEU A 586 -27.53 4.79 -3.10
C LEU A 586 -27.59 5.17 -1.61
N LEU A 587 -27.43 4.19 -0.72
CA LEU A 587 -27.37 4.42 0.72
C LEU A 587 -26.12 5.23 1.11
N LEU A 588 -24.97 4.91 0.52
CA LEU A 588 -23.72 5.62 0.76
C LEU A 588 -23.83 7.08 0.32
N LYS A 589 -24.47 7.36 -0.82
CA LYS A 589 -24.72 8.74 -1.25
C LYS A 589 -25.45 9.56 -0.18
N ARG A 590 -26.47 8.97 0.47
CA ARG A 590 -27.22 9.62 1.57
C ARG A 590 -26.42 9.76 2.86
N ALA A 591 -25.55 8.80 3.17
CA ALA A 591 -24.66 8.88 4.33
C ALA A 591 -23.57 9.94 4.11
N TRP A 592 -23.00 9.98 2.90
CA TRP A 592 -21.92 10.89 2.50
C TRP A 592 -22.33 12.36 2.62
N THR A 593 -23.56 12.72 2.26
CA THR A 593 -24.03 14.11 2.39
C THR A 593 -23.96 14.63 3.83
N LYS A 594 -24.07 13.75 4.83
CA LYS A 594 -23.91 14.12 6.26
C LYS A 594 -22.46 14.28 6.72
N LEU A 595 -21.51 13.87 5.88
CA LEU A 595 -20.05 13.93 6.11
C LEU A 595 -19.37 15.03 5.31
N ARG A 596 -20.04 15.60 4.30
CA ARG A 596 -19.48 16.70 3.51
C ARG A 596 -19.21 17.90 4.42
N VAL A 597 -18.04 18.50 4.20
CA VAL A 597 -17.72 19.80 4.77
C VAL A 597 -18.37 20.84 3.87
N GLU A 598 -19.24 21.68 4.41
CA GLU A 598 -19.80 22.82 3.68
C GLU A 598 -18.64 23.76 3.30
N GLN A 599 -18.54 24.13 2.03
CA GLN A 599 -17.56 25.12 1.59
C GLN A 599 -18.12 26.49 1.99
N GLY A 600 -17.47 27.14 2.95
CA GLY A 600 -17.75 28.51 3.35
C GLY A 600 -17.36 29.53 2.29
#